data_AF-A0A2A2LUW1-F1
#
_entry.id   AF-A0A2A2LUW1-F1
#
_cell.length_a   1.000
_cell.length_b   1.000
_cell.length_c   1.000
_cell.angle_alpha   90.00
_cell.angle_beta   90.00
_cell.angle_gamma   90.00
#
_symmetry.space_group_name_H-M   'P 1'
#
loop_
_entity.id
_entity.type
_entity.pdbx_description
1 polymer ?
#
loop_
_entity_poly.entity_id
_entity_poly.type
_entity_poly.pdbx_seq_one_letter_code
_entity_poly.pdbx_strand_id
1 'polypeptide(L)'
;MFDAGRFRILEIPKFFPEPSLTYSFFISWENNLKGKSEFLAYFITNVCFSFVNPGWLAELSSFFQDYCFGEDTAGSALIVDDISSAEMLEFLRCIFFCPTRKPLSIANIPLVLRVATRFEMKPVLARCEVFIANTVNTLDRNKLLQITTAVSQYDPNSSNLTVLIDRLASIREDELNPTQFSEMPGDVVADIYRHRMRTREKKRKEFGCVM
;
A
#
# COMPACT_ATOMS: atom_id res chain seq x y z
N MET A 1 4.98 -2.03 -33.42
CA MET A 1 6.09 -2.99 -33.48
C MET A 1 7.11 -2.48 -32.47
N PHE A 2 7.19 -3.09 -31.29
CA PHE A 2 8.09 -2.63 -30.22
C PHE A 2 9.51 -3.08 -30.57
N ASP A 3 10.40 -2.11 -30.78
CA ASP A 3 11.78 -2.34 -31.20
C ASP A 3 12.62 -2.67 -29.95
N ALA A 4 13.23 -3.85 -29.95
CA ALA A 4 14.08 -4.35 -28.88
C ALA A 4 15.47 -3.72 -29.00
N GLY A 5 15.63 -2.51 -28.46
CA GLY A 5 16.86 -1.72 -28.57
C GLY A 5 17.64 -1.57 -27.27
N ARG A 6 18.74 -2.34 -27.14
CA ARG A 6 19.97 -2.08 -26.35
C ARG A 6 19.82 -1.42 -24.96
N PHE A 7 19.93 -2.24 -23.90
CA PHE A 7 20.37 -1.76 -22.59
C PHE A 7 21.79 -1.18 -22.70
N ARG A 8 21.93 0.14 -22.66
CA ARG A 8 23.21 0.79 -22.31
C ARG A 8 23.28 0.87 -20.79
N ILE A 9 24.34 0.32 -20.21
CA ILE A 9 24.74 0.65 -18.84
C ILE A 9 25.17 2.12 -18.90
N LEU A 10 24.27 3.03 -18.55
CA LEU A 10 24.60 4.45 -18.38
C LEU A 10 25.59 4.54 -17.21
N GLU A 11 26.72 5.19 -17.45
CA GLU A 11 27.72 5.46 -16.42
C GLU A 11 27.03 6.16 -15.24
N ILE A 12 27.07 5.51 -14.08
CA ILE A 12 26.57 6.04 -12.81
C ILE A 12 27.25 7.39 -12.57
N PRO A 13 26.51 8.52 -12.42
CA PRO A 13 27.15 9.80 -12.15
C PRO A 13 27.94 9.73 -10.84
N LYS A 14 29.12 10.35 -10.83
CA LYS A 14 30.04 10.48 -9.68
C LYS A 14 29.51 11.37 -8.55
N PHE A 15 28.19 11.41 -8.35
CA PHE A 15 27.50 12.12 -7.27
C PHE A 15 27.12 11.12 -6.17
N PHE A 16 28.12 10.50 -5.56
CA PHE A 16 27.94 9.71 -4.34
C PHE A 16 28.85 10.29 -3.26
N PRO A 17 28.32 10.82 -2.14
CA PRO A 17 29.15 11.07 -0.97
C PRO A 17 29.64 9.74 -0.40
N GLU A 18 30.76 9.79 0.31
CA GLU A 18 31.56 8.65 0.78
C GLU A 18 30.78 7.51 1.49
N PRO A 19 31.33 6.27 1.55
CA PRO A 19 30.62 5.05 1.95
C PRO A 19 30.28 4.92 3.45
N SER A 20 30.25 6.01 4.21
CA SER A 20 30.20 5.97 5.68
C SER A 20 28.81 6.19 6.29
N LEU A 21 27.73 6.23 5.50
CA LEU A 21 26.38 6.43 6.04
C LEU A 21 25.47 5.28 5.61
N THR A 22 24.76 4.69 6.57
CA THR A 22 23.60 3.83 6.35
C THR A 22 22.58 4.57 5.50
N TYR A 23 22.56 4.30 4.19
CA TYR A 23 21.74 5.06 3.26
C TYR A 23 20.29 4.56 3.20
N SER A 24 19.41 5.49 3.57
CA SER A 24 17.98 5.52 3.27
C SER A 24 17.74 5.57 1.75
N PHE A 25 16.54 5.20 1.33
CA PHE A 25 16.09 5.19 -0.05
C PHE A 25 16.32 6.51 -0.79
N PHE A 26 16.70 6.47 -2.07
CA PHE A 26 16.83 7.64 -2.93
C PHE A 26 16.12 7.42 -4.27
N ILE A 27 15.25 8.36 -4.69
CA ILE A 27 14.81 8.51 -6.09
C ILE A 27 15.43 9.76 -6.67
N SER A 28 16.38 9.60 -7.60
CA SER A 28 16.93 10.70 -8.39
C SER A 28 16.32 10.71 -9.79
N TRP A 29 16.16 11.91 -10.36
CA TRP A 29 15.68 12.13 -11.72
C TRP A 29 16.71 12.95 -12.50
N GLU A 30 17.02 12.54 -13.73
CA GLU A 30 17.91 13.29 -14.62
C GLU A 30 17.24 13.52 -15.98
N ASN A 31 16.99 14.80 -16.31
CA ASN A 31 16.50 15.22 -17.62
C ASN A 31 17.67 15.22 -18.61
N ASN A 32 17.79 14.19 -19.45
CA ASN A 32 18.80 14.18 -20.48
C ASN A 32 18.42 15.17 -21.60
N LEU A 33 19.14 16.31 -21.67
CA LEU A 33 18.93 17.47 -22.57
C LEU A 33 19.09 17.19 -24.08
N LYS A 34 18.86 15.96 -24.57
CA LYS A 34 19.05 15.57 -25.98
C LYS A 34 17.86 14.82 -26.59
N GLY A 35 16.64 15.17 -26.21
CA GLY A 35 15.42 14.76 -26.94
C GLY A 35 15.11 13.25 -26.94
N LYS A 36 15.82 12.46 -26.13
CA LYS A 36 15.52 11.07 -25.83
C LYS A 36 15.47 10.92 -24.33
N SER A 37 14.26 11.02 -23.83
CA SER A 37 13.97 10.90 -22.42
C SER A 37 13.97 9.42 -22.02
N GLU A 38 15.16 8.87 -21.78
CA GLU A 38 15.32 7.61 -21.06
C GLU A 38 15.18 7.91 -19.57
N PHE A 39 13.94 7.78 -19.10
CA PHE A 39 13.54 8.18 -17.75
C PHE A 39 13.81 7.04 -16.76
N LEU A 40 14.69 7.26 -15.78
CA LEU A 40 15.05 6.25 -14.79
C LEU A 40 14.89 6.83 -13.38
N ALA A 41 13.91 6.32 -12.63
CA ALA A 41 13.86 6.48 -11.19
C ALA A 41 14.80 5.43 -10.58
N TYR A 42 15.81 5.90 -9.85
CA TYR A 42 16.74 5.05 -9.12
C TYR A 42 16.14 4.66 -7.78
N PHE A 43 16.47 3.47 -7.30
CA PHE A 43 16.15 2.99 -5.96
C PHE A 43 17.48 2.55 -5.36
N ILE A 44 18.11 3.41 -4.56
CA ILE A 44 19.44 3.12 -4.00
C ILE A 44 19.28 2.54 -2.61
N THR A 45 19.82 1.34 -2.44
CA THR A 45 19.91 0.65 -1.16
C THR A 45 21.27 -0.03 -1.14
N ASN A 46 21.84 -0.31 0.05
CA ASN A 46 23.18 -0.88 0.22
C ASN A 46 23.47 -2.18 -0.58
N VAL A 47 22.47 -2.82 -1.18
CA VAL A 47 22.59 -4.13 -1.86
C VAL A 47 21.96 -4.18 -3.26
N CYS A 48 21.07 -3.25 -3.63
CA CYS A 48 20.33 -3.37 -4.89
C CYS A 48 19.90 -2.03 -5.49
N PHE A 49 20.05 -1.92 -6.82
CA PHE A 49 19.53 -0.84 -7.65
C PHE A 49 18.29 -1.36 -8.39
N SER A 50 17.13 -0.74 -8.18
CA SER A 50 15.96 -0.97 -9.02
C SER A 50 15.74 0.24 -9.92
N PHE A 51 15.41 -0.02 -11.18
CA PHE A 51 15.04 1.00 -12.15
C PHE A 51 13.53 0.95 -12.35
N VAL A 52 12.84 2.05 -12.06
CA VAL A 52 11.41 2.16 -12.37
C VAL A 52 11.23 3.29 -13.36
N ASN A 53 10.37 3.07 -14.35
CA ASN A 53 9.99 4.13 -15.26
C ASN A 53 9.12 5.14 -14.48
N PRO A 54 9.56 6.39 -14.33
CA PRO A 54 8.82 7.40 -13.55
C PRO A 54 7.49 7.77 -14.20
N GLY A 55 7.33 7.61 -15.52
CA GLY A 55 6.03 7.75 -16.17
C GLY A 55 5.01 6.74 -15.64
N TRP A 56 5.44 5.51 -15.33
CA TRP A 56 4.57 4.49 -14.76
C TRP A 56 4.20 4.79 -13.30
N LEU A 57 5.12 5.39 -12.53
CA LEU A 57 4.83 5.84 -11.17
C LEU A 57 3.84 7.01 -11.18
N ALA A 58 4.08 8.00 -12.04
CA ALA A 58 3.21 9.16 -12.20
C ALA A 58 1.81 8.76 -12.68
N GLU A 59 1.68 7.82 -13.62
CA GLU A 59 0.35 7.34 -14.03
C GLU A 59 -0.47 6.77 -12.86
N LEU A 60 0.21 6.17 -11.88
CA LEU A 60 -0.41 5.56 -10.71
C LEU A 60 -0.56 6.51 -9.51
N SER A 61 0.11 7.67 -9.49
CA SER A 61 0.27 8.51 -8.29
C SER A 61 0.31 9.99 -8.65
N SER A 62 -0.59 10.79 -8.03
CA SER A 62 -0.52 12.26 -8.08
C SER A 62 0.78 12.77 -7.49
N PHE A 63 1.19 12.22 -6.35
CA PHE A 63 2.48 12.55 -5.71
C PHE A 63 3.67 12.40 -6.68
N PHE A 64 3.76 11.31 -7.43
CA PHE A 64 4.84 11.12 -8.39
C PHE A 64 4.68 11.92 -9.68
N GLN A 65 3.47 12.32 -10.06
CA GLN A 65 3.26 13.29 -11.15
C GLN A 65 3.94 14.61 -10.78
N ASP A 66 3.58 15.15 -9.63
CA ASP A 66 4.12 16.43 -9.15
C ASP A 66 5.61 16.32 -8.89
N TYR A 67 6.07 15.23 -8.28
CA TYR A 67 7.48 15.03 -7.98
C TYR A 67 8.35 14.88 -9.23
N CYS A 68 7.93 14.10 -10.23
CA CYS A 68 8.75 13.82 -11.41
C CYS A 68 8.61 14.87 -12.52
N PHE A 69 7.45 15.52 -12.63
CA PHE A 69 7.11 16.42 -13.73
C PHE A 69 6.74 17.84 -13.28
N GLY A 70 6.75 18.12 -11.97
CA GLY A 70 6.59 19.46 -11.44
C GLY A 70 7.83 20.34 -11.64
N GLU A 71 7.60 21.64 -11.73
CA GLU A 71 8.65 22.63 -11.98
C GLU A 71 9.59 22.81 -10.76
N ASP A 72 9.08 22.59 -9.54
CA ASP A 72 9.78 22.86 -8.28
C ASP A 72 10.74 21.74 -7.81
N THR A 73 10.59 20.53 -8.36
CA THR A 73 11.30 19.32 -7.88
C THR A 73 12.34 18.80 -8.87
N ALA A 74 12.52 19.47 -10.01
CA ALA A 74 13.46 19.08 -11.05
C ALA A 74 14.91 18.99 -10.51
N GLY A 75 15.45 17.77 -10.47
CA GLY A 75 16.83 17.49 -10.02
C GLY A 75 16.98 17.25 -8.52
N SER A 76 15.89 17.21 -7.76
CA SER A 76 15.90 16.80 -6.35
C SER A 76 15.85 15.27 -6.20
N ALA A 77 16.40 14.76 -5.10
CA ALA A 77 16.34 13.36 -4.74
C ALA A 77 15.32 13.10 -3.63
N LEU A 78 14.42 12.12 -3.81
CA LEU A 78 13.40 11.78 -2.82
C LEU A 78 14.02 10.82 -1.83
N ILE A 79 14.10 11.24 -0.57
CA ILE A 79 14.57 10.40 0.52
C ILE A 79 13.34 9.76 1.19
N VAL A 80 13.35 8.43 1.31
CA VAL A 80 12.29 7.68 2.03
C VAL A 80 12.96 6.84 3.13
N ASP A 81 12.71 7.20 4.38
CA ASP A 81 13.36 6.65 5.56
C ASP A 81 12.46 5.68 6.35
N ASP A 82 11.15 5.73 6.13
CA ASP A 82 10.13 4.92 6.81
C ASP A 82 9.76 3.61 6.08
N ILE A 83 10.34 3.37 4.91
CA ILE A 83 10.12 2.16 4.10
C ILE A 83 11.46 1.52 3.80
N SER A 84 11.62 0.26 4.20
CA SER A 84 12.84 -0.49 3.90
C SER A 84 12.94 -0.84 2.41
N SER A 85 14.17 -1.10 1.97
CA SER A 85 14.48 -1.54 0.60
C SER A 85 13.67 -2.77 0.16
N ALA A 86 13.60 -3.76 1.03
CA ALA A 86 12.90 -5.02 0.78
C ALA A 86 11.39 -4.80 0.64
N GLU A 87 10.83 -3.93 1.49
CA GLU A 87 9.41 -3.56 1.44
C GLU A 87 9.06 -2.82 0.17
N MET A 88 9.87 -1.84 -0.26
CA MET A 88 9.62 -1.17 -1.52
C MET A 88 9.71 -2.15 -2.70
N LEU A 89 10.72 -3.02 -2.74
CA LEU A 89 10.85 -4.00 -3.81
C LEU A 89 9.63 -4.94 -3.86
N GLU A 90 9.15 -5.38 -2.69
CA GLU A 90 7.93 -6.19 -2.59
C GLU A 90 6.70 -5.44 -3.09
N PHE A 91 6.57 -4.17 -2.74
CA PHE A 91 5.51 -3.30 -3.23
C PHE A 91 5.53 -3.16 -4.75
N LEU A 92 6.70 -2.83 -5.33
CA LEU A 92 6.90 -2.70 -6.78
C LEU A 92 6.53 -3.98 -7.53
N ARG A 93 6.91 -5.14 -6.99
CA ARG A 93 6.54 -6.46 -7.54
C ARG A 93 5.03 -6.73 -7.52
N CYS A 94 4.29 -6.12 -6.60
CA CYS A 94 2.84 -6.27 -6.52
C CYS A 94 2.12 -5.34 -7.52
N ILE A 95 2.63 -4.13 -7.73
CA ILE A 95 1.94 -3.11 -8.53
C ILE A 95 2.26 -3.16 -10.02
N PHE A 96 3.50 -3.52 -10.39
CA PHE A 96 4.00 -3.49 -11.76
C PHE A 96 4.02 -4.86 -12.44
N PHE A 97 3.85 -4.84 -13.76
CA PHE A 97 4.08 -6.00 -14.60
C PHE A 97 5.59 -6.26 -14.70
N CYS A 98 6.08 -7.24 -13.95
CA CYS A 98 7.45 -7.75 -14.04
C CYS A 98 7.47 -9.28 -14.07
N PRO A 99 8.54 -9.93 -14.55
CA PRO A 99 8.64 -11.40 -14.55
C PRO A 99 8.53 -12.00 -13.15
N THR A 100 8.93 -11.26 -12.12
CA THR A 100 8.80 -11.63 -10.69
C THR A 100 7.54 -11.03 -10.06
N ARG A 101 6.49 -10.77 -10.84
CA ARG A 101 5.26 -10.16 -10.35
C ARG A 101 4.64 -11.05 -9.30
N LYS A 102 4.29 -10.45 -8.17
CA LYS A 102 3.56 -11.12 -7.10
C LYS A 102 2.10 -10.69 -7.15
N PRO A 103 1.14 -11.63 -7.04
CA PRO A 103 -0.26 -11.27 -6.90
C PRO A 103 -0.50 -10.58 -5.55
N LEU A 104 -1.57 -9.78 -5.46
CA LEU A 104 -2.07 -9.33 -4.17
C LEU A 104 -2.48 -10.55 -3.34
N SER A 105 -2.06 -10.54 -2.09
CA SER A 105 -2.27 -11.62 -1.14
C SER A 105 -2.48 -11.04 0.25
N ILE A 106 -3.01 -11.85 1.15
CA ILE A 106 -3.24 -11.42 2.54
C ILE A 106 -1.93 -11.03 3.24
N ALA A 107 -0.81 -11.65 2.86
CA ALA A 107 0.49 -11.36 3.46
C ALA A 107 1.05 -9.99 3.02
N ASN A 108 0.79 -9.55 1.79
CA ASN A 108 1.35 -8.31 1.25
C ASN A 108 0.38 -7.12 1.30
N ILE A 109 -0.93 -7.35 1.44
CA ILE A 109 -1.93 -6.28 1.43
C ILE A 109 -1.68 -5.16 2.45
N PRO A 110 -1.21 -5.41 3.70
CA PRO A 110 -0.96 -4.34 4.65
C PRO A 110 0.19 -3.42 4.18
N LEU A 111 1.24 -4.01 3.61
CA LEU A 111 2.36 -3.27 3.04
C LEU A 111 1.90 -2.46 1.82
N VAL A 112 1.13 -3.06 0.92
CA VAL A 112 0.65 -2.39 -0.28
C VAL A 112 -0.26 -1.21 0.07
N LEU A 113 -1.18 -1.37 1.01
CA LEU A 113 -2.03 -0.28 1.51
C LEU A 113 -1.19 0.87 2.09
N ARG A 114 -0.25 0.56 3.00
CA ARG A 114 0.62 1.56 3.64
C ARG A 114 1.38 2.40 2.61
N VAL A 115 2.07 1.72 1.68
CA VAL A 115 2.93 2.39 0.69
C VAL A 115 2.09 3.10 -0.38
N ALA A 116 0.97 2.51 -0.81
CA ALA A 116 0.06 3.14 -1.77
C ALA A 116 -0.59 4.40 -1.19
N THR A 117 -1.00 4.40 0.07
CA THR A 117 -1.51 5.61 0.75
C THR A 117 -0.42 6.67 0.84
N ARG A 118 0.80 6.30 1.26
CA ARG A 118 1.93 7.26 1.38
C ARG A 118 2.21 8.00 0.08
N PHE A 119 2.14 7.31 -1.05
CA PHE A 119 2.40 7.88 -2.37
C PHE A 119 1.11 8.18 -3.16
N GLU A 120 -0.04 8.29 -2.50
CA GLU A 120 -1.31 8.67 -3.14
C GLU A 120 -1.69 7.84 -4.38
N MET A 121 -1.41 6.54 -4.36
CA MET A 121 -1.63 5.65 -5.49
C MET A 121 -3.07 5.16 -5.60
N LYS A 122 -4.00 6.05 -6.01
CA LYS A 122 -5.45 5.75 -6.08
C LYS A 122 -5.79 4.46 -6.85
N PRO A 123 -5.22 4.17 -8.04
CA PRO A 123 -5.52 2.93 -8.76
C PRO A 123 -5.01 1.67 -8.05
N VAL A 124 -3.94 1.78 -7.23
CA VAL A 124 -3.45 0.67 -6.41
C VAL A 124 -4.39 0.43 -5.23
N LEU A 125 -4.83 1.50 -4.56
CA LEU A 125 -5.80 1.42 -3.48
C LEU A 125 -7.10 0.76 -3.94
N ALA A 126 -7.68 1.20 -5.07
CA ALA A 126 -8.88 0.58 -5.65
C ALA A 126 -8.72 -0.93 -5.91
N ARG A 127 -7.54 -1.39 -6.36
CA ARG A 127 -7.25 -2.82 -6.50
C ARG A 127 -7.22 -3.55 -5.16
N CYS A 128 -6.70 -2.90 -4.11
CA CYS A 128 -6.72 -3.45 -2.76
C CYS A 128 -8.15 -3.57 -2.23
N GLU A 129 -9.01 -2.58 -2.48
CA GLU A 129 -10.43 -2.61 -2.09
C GLU A 129 -11.14 -3.83 -2.69
N VAL A 130 -11.02 -4.02 -4.01
CA VAL A 130 -11.61 -5.16 -4.72
C VAL A 130 -11.08 -6.48 -4.16
N PHE A 131 -9.79 -6.57 -3.85
CA PHE A 131 -9.21 -7.76 -3.25
C PHE A 131 -9.80 -8.06 -1.86
N ILE A 132 -9.93 -7.05 -1.00
CA ILE A 132 -10.48 -7.19 0.34
C ILE A 132 -11.96 -7.61 0.28
N ALA A 133 -12.76 -6.93 -0.54
CA ALA A 133 -14.17 -7.25 -0.71
C ALA A 133 -14.41 -8.71 -1.16
N ASN A 134 -13.53 -9.23 -2.03
CA ASN A 134 -13.62 -10.61 -2.51
C ASN A 134 -13.10 -11.66 -1.52
N THR A 135 -12.24 -11.27 -0.58
CA THR A 135 -11.59 -12.21 0.35
C THR A 135 -12.21 -12.21 1.74
N VAL A 136 -12.89 -11.14 2.16
CA VAL A 136 -13.39 -10.94 3.54
C VAL A 136 -14.19 -12.11 4.11
N ASN A 137 -14.96 -12.82 3.28
CA ASN A 137 -15.80 -13.94 3.71
C ASN A 137 -15.02 -15.25 3.92
N THR A 138 -13.82 -15.36 3.36
CA THR A 138 -12.96 -16.55 3.41
C THR A 138 -11.77 -16.39 4.36
N LEU A 139 -11.57 -15.20 4.92
CA LEU A 139 -10.51 -14.93 5.89
C LEU A 139 -10.75 -15.63 7.22
N ASP A 140 -9.68 -16.22 7.77
CA ASP A 140 -9.63 -16.59 9.17
C ASP A 140 -9.51 -15.33 10.05
N ARG A 141 -9.85 -15.49 11.33
CA ARG A 141 -9.98 -14.36 12.25
C ARG A 141 -8.70 -13.53 12.39
N ASN A 142 -7.54 -14.17 12.51
CA ASN A 142 -6.28 -13.45 12.73
C ASN A 142 -5.96 -12.56 11.52
N LYS A 143 -6.16 -13.08 10.31
CA LYS A 143 -5.97 -12.32 9.07
C LYS A 143 -7.01 -11.21 8.92
N LEU A 144 -8.25 -11.46 9.32
CA LEU A 144 -9.30 -10.45 9.33
C LEU A 144 -8.91 -9.28 10.26
N LEU A 145 -8.47 -9.55 11.49
CA LEU A 145 -8.01 -8.52 12.43
C LEU A 145 -6.80 -7.74 11.90
N GLN A 146 -5.83 -8.43 11.31
CA GLN A 146 -4.65 -7.81 10.72
C GLN A 146 -5.01 -6.84 9.58
N ILE A 147 -5.87 -7.26 8.66
CA ILE A 147 -6.31 -6.43 7.54
C ILE A 147 -7.15 -5.25 8.06
N THR A 148 -8.08 -5.48 8.98
CA THR A 148 -8.88 -4.39 9.58
C THR A 148 -8.01 -3.34 10.22
N THR A 149 -6.98 -3.76 10.96
CA THR A 149 -6.03 -2.83 11.61
C THR A 149 -5.22 -2.04 10.59
N ALA A 150 -4.77 -2.67 9.49
CA ALA A 150 -4.07 -1.97 8.43
C ALA A 150 -5.00 -0.96 7.73
N VAL A 151 -6.22 -1.36 7.37
CA VAL A 151 -7.18 -0.46 6.72
C VAL A 151 -7.56 0.69 7.64
N SER A 152 -7.80 0.47 8.93
CA SER A 152 -8.13 1.56 9.85
C SER A 152 -6.99 2.57 10.02
N GLN A 153 -5.74 2.14 9.90
CA GLN A 153 -4.58 3.02 10.02
C GLN A 153 -4.34 3.85 8.75
N TYR A 154 -4.47 3.25 7.57
CA TYR A 154 -4.06 3.88 6.30
C TYR A 154 -5.23 4.36 5.44
N ASP A 155 -6.45 3.91 5.71
CA ASP A 155 -7.68 4.33 5.02
C ASP A 155 -8.91 4.23 5.97
N PRO A 156 -8.99 5.06 7.04
CA PRO A 156 -10.04 4.97 8.05
C PRO A 156 -11.45 5.26 7.52
N ASN A 157 -11.57 6.00 6.42
CA ASN A 157 -12.85 6.33 5.80
C ASN A 157 -13.25 5.35 4.69
N SER A 158 -12.51 4.24 4.54
CA SER A 158 -12.75 3.24 3.50
C SER A 158 -14.10 2.56 3.68
N SER A 159 -14.79 2.33 2.56
CA SER A 159 -15.93 1.41 2.53
C SER A 159 -15.53 0.00 2.96
N ASN A 160 -14.28 -0.41 2.73
CA ASN A 160 -13.75 -1.71 3.14
C ASN A 160 -13.69 -1.86 4.66
N LEU A 161 -13.38 -0.79 5.39
CA LEU A 161 -13.34 -0.84 6.85
C LEU A 161 -14.71 -1.21 7.41
N THR A 162 -15.77 -0.68 6.83
CA THR A 162 -17.16 -1.02 7.22
C THR A 162 -17.44 -2.49 6.96
N VAL A 163 -17.10 -3.02 5.78
CA VAL A 163 -17.30 -4.45 5.44
C VAL A 163 -16.51 -5.38 6.38
N LEU A 164 -15.29 -4.99 6.74
CA LEU A 164 -14.44 -5.72 7.68
C LEU A 164 -15.01 -5.70 9.10
N ILE A 165 -15.49 -4.53 9.56
CA ILE A 165 -16.17 -4.37 10.86
C ILE A 165 -17.45 -5.21 10.90
N ASP A 166 -18.26 -5.20 9.84
CA ASP A 166 -19.48 -6.00 9.74
C ASP A 166 -19.17 -7.49 9.87
N ARG A 167 -18.11 -7.96 9.20
CA ARG A 167 -17.66 -9.34 9.32
C ARG A 167 -17.20 -9.67 10.73
N LEU A 168 -16.38 -8.82 11.37
CA LEU A 168 -15.93 -9.01 12.74
C LEU A 168 -17.09 -8.99 13.75
N ALA A 169 -18.06 -8.11 13.55
CA ALA A 169 -19.25 -8.01 14.37
C ALA A 169 -20.11 -9.29 14.31
N SER A 170 -20.09 -10.01 13.17
CA SER A 170 -20.83 -11.27 12.98
C SER A 170 -20.22 -12.49 13.68
N ILE A 171 -18.93 -12.43 14.06
CA ILE A 171 -18.25 -13.51 14.79
C ILE A 171 -18.82 -13.59 16.22
N ARG A 172 -19.06 -14.80 16.73
CA ARG A 172 -19.65 -15.00 18.06
C ARG A 172 -18.65 -14.62 19.18
N GLU A 173 -19.18 -14.20 20.33
CA GLU A 173 -18.39 -13.69 21.47
C GLU A 173 -17.59 -14.77 22.20
N ASP A 174 -18.14 -15.98 22.31
CA ASP A 174 -17.50 -17.20 22.83
C ASP A 174 -16.26 -17.60 22.03
N GLU A 175 -16.23 -17.16 20.78
CA GLU A 175 -15.18 -17.41 19.84
C GLU A 175 -14.08 -16.34 19.91
N LEU A 176 -14.33 -15.16 20.45
CA LEU A 176 -13.40 -14.03 20.47
C LEU A 176 -12.62 -13.95 21.79
N ASN A 177 -11.31 -14.15 21.71
CA ASN A 177 -10.44 -13.96 22.86
C ASN A 177 -10.24 -12.45 23.12
N PRO A 178 -10.44 -11.96 24.36
CA PRO A 178 -10.26 -10.55 24.70
C PRO A 178 -8.83 -10.05 24.48
N THR A 179 -7.84 -10.95 24.49
CA THR A 179 -6.44 -10.66 24.16
C THR A 179 -6.18 -10.33 22.69
N GLN A 180 -7.13 -10.57 21.79
CA GLN A 180 -6.98 -10.26 20.37
C GLN A 180 -7.42 -8.83 20.04
N PHE A 181 -8.28 -8.23 20.88
CA PHE A 181 -8.70 -6.85 20.71
C PHE A 181 -7.70 -5.84 21.27
N SER A 182 -6.75 -6.26 22.10
CA SER A 182 -5.68 -5.39 22.59
C SER A 182 -4.69 -4.98 21.49
N GLU A 183 -4.65 -5.73 20.38
CA GLU A 183 -3.81 -5.40 19.22
C GLU A 183 -4.51 -4.47 18.22
N MET A 184 -5.81 -4.19 18.42
CA MET A 184 -6.60 -3.32 17.56
C MET A 184 -6.69 -1.88 18.09
N PRO A 185 -6.79 -0.88 17.21
CA PRO A 185 -7.14 0.48 17.60
C PRO A 185 -8.48 0.55 18.34
N GLY A 186 -8.54 1.32 19.44
CA GLY A 186 -9.70 1.34 20.34
C GLY A 186 -10.98 1.89 19.71
N ASP A 187 -10.84 2.77 18.72
CA ASP A 187 -11.93 3.28 17.87
C ASP A 187 -12.56 2.16 17.02
N VAL A 188 -11.74 1.31 16.39
CA VAL A 188 -12.21 0.16 15.63
C VAL A 188 -12.94 -0.83 16.54
N VAL A 189 -12.40 -1.09 17.73
CA VAL A 189 -13.05 -1.94 18.74
C VAL A 189 -14.40 -1.36 19.14
N ALA A 190 -14.46 -0.05 19.42
CA ALA A 190 -15.70 0.63 19.75
C ALA A 190 -16.75 0.51 18.63
N ASP A 191 -16.34 0.63 17.36
CA ASP A 191 -17.24 0.50 16.21
C ASP A 191 -17.77 -0.92 16.01
N ILE A 192 -16.95 -1.95 16.25
CA ILE A 192 -17.41 -3.35 16.27
C ILE A 192 -18.50 -3.55 17.32
N TYR A 193 -18.29 -3.06 18.55
CA TYR A 193 -19.28 -3.17 19.62
C TYR A 193 -20.54 -2.36 19.33
N ARG A 194 -20.42 -1.13 18.82
CA ARG A 194 -21.56 -0.31 18.39
C ARG A 194 -22.38 -1.04 17.32
N HIS A 195 -21.73 -1.65 16.33
CA HIS A 195 -22.40 -2.38 15.26
C HIS A 195 -23.16 -3.59 15.81
N ARG A 196 -22.55 -4.34 16.73
CA ARG A 196 -23.21 -5.45 17.43
C ARG A 196 -24.43 -5.03 18.23
N MET A 197 -24.33 -3.95 19.00
CA MET A 197 -25.46 -3.43 19.78
C MET A 197 -26.63 -3.07 18.86
N ARG A 198 -26.36 -2.34 17.78
CA ARG A 198 -27.39 -1.99 16.77
C ARG A 198 -28.04 -3.22 16.13
N THR A 199 -27.25 -4.25 15.82
CA THR A 199 -27.78 -5.48 15.20
C THR A 199 -28.65 -6.27 16.19
N ARG A 200 -28.26 -6.33 17.47
CA ARG A 200 -29.05 -6.95 18.54
C ARG A 200 -30.36 -6.19 18.78
N GLU A 201 -30.33 -4.86 18.76
CA GLU A 201 -31.53 -4.02 18.90
C GLU A 201 -32.50 -4.20 17.74
N LYS A 202 -32.00 -4.24 16.49
CA LYS A 202 -32.84 -4.51 15.30
C LYS A 202 -33.54 -5.86 15.41
N LYS A 203 -32.81 -6.92 15.76
CA LYS A 203 -33.39 -8.25 15.98
C LYS A 203 -34.45 -8.22 17.09
N ARG A 204 -34.18 -7.55 18.23
CA ARG A 204 -35.17 -7.42 19.32
C ARG A 204 -36.44 -6.70 18.87
N LYS A 205 -36.35 -5.67 18.03
CA LYS A 205 -37.53 -4.97 17.49
C LYS A 205 -38.30 -5.85 16.50
N GLU A 206 -37.62 -6.61 15.66
CA GLU A 206 -38.25 -7.57 14.74
C GLU A 206 -38.98 -8.70 15.49
N PHE A 207 -38.36 -9.28 16.53
CA PHE A 207 -38.99 -10.33 17.34
C PHE A 207 -40.02 -9.79 18.34
N GLY A 208 -39.92 -8.52 18.75
CA GLY A 208 -40.87 -7.85 19.65
C GLY A 208 -42.18 -7.41 18.98
N CYS A 209 -42.24 -7.41 17.64
CA CYS A 209 -43.47 -7.13 16.87
C CYS A 209 -44.24 -8.40 16.47
N VAL A 210 -43.88 -9.58 17.00
CA VAL A 210 -44.55 -10.88 16.73
C VAL A 210 -45.31 -11.40 17.97
N MET A 211 -45.68 -10.54 18.92
CA MET A 211 -46.62 -10.86 20.00
C MET A 211 -47.80 -9.90 20.03
#